data_AF-A0A974AKX1-F1
#
_entry.id   AF-A0A974AKX1-F1
#
_cell.length_a   1.000
_cell.length_b   1.000
_cell.length_c   1.000
_cell.angle_alpha   90.00
_cell.angle_beta   90.00
_cell.angle_gamma   90.00
#
_symmetry.space_group_name_H-M   'P 1'
#
loop_
_entity.id
_entity.type
_entity.pdbx_description
1 polymer ?
#
loop_
_entity_poly.entity_id
_entity_poly.type
_entity_poly.pdbx_seq_one_letter_code
_entity_poly.pdbx_strand_id
1 'polypeptide(L)' 'MNMKPKVLMIVTLDTKAVEARFIRETLESRGVDVIHLDASIRESTDPSVEISPDAIAQAAGTTIQE' A
#
# COMPACT_ATOMS: atom_id res chain seq x y z
N MET A 1 -6.52 8.61 25.11
CA MET A 1 -6.78 8.58 23.66
C MET A 1 -6.81 7.11 23.25
N ASN A 2 -7.94 6.60 22.77
CA ASN A 2 -8.03 5.21 22.31
C ASN A 2 -7.44 5.17 20.90
N MET A 3 -6.15 4.85 20.77
CA MET A 3 -5.48 4.81 19.48
C MET A 3 -5.98 3.58 18.71
N LYS A 4 -6.48 3.80 17.50
CA LYS A 4 -6.85 2.69 16.61
C LYS A 4 -5.62 1.83 16.33
N PRO A 5 -5.76 0.49 16.29
CA PRO A 5 -4.66 -0.36 15.85
C PRO A 5 -4.29 0.03 14.42
N LYS A 6 -2.98 0.16 14.16
CA LYS A 6 -2.45 0.56 12.86
C LYS A 6 -1.72 -0.63 12.24
N VAL A 7 -2.00 -0.91 10.97
CA VAL A 7 -1.41 -2.03 10.23
C VAL A 7 -0.82 -1.57 8.89
N LEU A 8 0.24 -2.26 8.47
CA LEU A 8 0.81 -2.12 7.13
C LEU A 8 0.23 -3.23 6.25
N MET A 9 -0.47 -2.82 5.19
CA MET A 9 -0.97 -3.71 4.14
C MET A 9 0.01 -3.67 2.97
N ILE A 10 0.54 -4.81 2.56
CA ILE A 10 1.46 -4.95 1.43
C ILE A 10 0.74 -5.72 0.33
N VAL A 11 0.35 -5.03 -0.75
CA VAL A 11 -0.39 -5.63 -1.87
C VAL A 11 -0.01 -4.94 -3.16
N THR A 12 0.26 -5.73 -4.20
CA THR A 12 0.61 -5.29 -5.55
C THR A 12 -0.63 -4.80 -6.31
N LEU A 13 -0.76 -3.50 -6.57
CA LEU A 13 -1.94 -2.92 -7.20
C LEU A 13 -2.07 -3.25 -8.69
N ASP A 14 -0.95 -3.49 -9.39
CA ASP A 14 -0.91 -3.84 -10.82
C ASP A 14 -1.79 -5.04 -11.19
N THR A 15 -2.02 -5.96 -10.25
CA THR A 15 -2.80 -7.19 -10.45
C THR A 15 -3.90 -7.41 -9.42
N LYS A 16 -3.88 -6.70 -8.28
CA LYS A 16 -4.77 -6.97 -7.12
C LYS A 16 -5.46 -5.73 -6.57
N ALA A 17 -5.71 -4.72 -7.41
CA ALA A 17 -6.37 -3.48 -6.98
C ALA A 17 -7.75 -3.71 -6.33
N VAL A 18 -8.55 -4.63 -6.86
CA VAL A 18 -9.90 -4.91 -6.33
C VAL A 18 -9.83 -5.58 -4.96
N GLU A 19 -8.93 -6.55 -4.80
CA GLU A 19 -8.71 -7.26 -3.55
C GLU A 19 -8.09 -6.35 -2.49
N ALA A 20 -7.13 -5.49 -2.88
CA ALA A 20 -6.53 -4.49 -1.99
C ALA A 20 -7.59 -3.56 -1.41
N ARG A 21 -8.49 -3.04 -2.26
CA ARG A 21 -9.59 -2.19 -1.82
C ARG A 21 -10.52 -2.92 -0.85
N PHE A 22 -10.92 -4.15 -1.18
CA PHE A 22 -11.79 -4.95 -0.30
C PHE A 22 -11.18 -5.17 1.08
N ILE A 23 -9.88 -5.50 1.15
CA ILE A 23 -9.17 -5.72 2.42
C ILE A 23 -9.08 -4.42 3.22
N ARG A 24 -8.72 -3.30 2.57
CA ARG A 24 -8.67 -1.97 3.22
C ARG A 24 -10.03 -1.60 3.82
N GLU A 25 -11.11 -1.64 3.03
CA GLU A 25 -12.46 -1.32 3.48
C GLU A 25 -12.90 -2.22 4.65
N THR A 26 -12.54 -3.51 4.60
CA THR A 26 -12.84 -4.46 5.68
C THR A 26 -12.09 -4.13 6.98
N LEU A 27 -10.84 -3.69 6.90
CA LEU A 27 -10.04 -3.32 8.07
C LEU A 27 -10.49 -1.96 8.65
N GLU A 28 -10.69 -0.97 7.78
CA GLU A 28 -11.12 0.38 8.19
C GLU A 28 -12.52 0.37 8.81
N SER A 29 -13.46 -0.43 8.27
CA SER A 29 -14.79 -0.61 8.87
C SER A 29 -14.76 -1.27 10.26
N ARG A 30 -13.65 -1.94 10.62
CA ARG A 30 -13.40 -2.52 11.95
C ARG A 30 -12.60 -1.59 12.87
N GLY A 31 -12.39 -0.34 12.45
CA GLY A 31 -11.67 0.66 13.24
C GLY A 31 -10.15 0.46 13.26
N VAL A 32 -9.60 -0.23 12.26
CA VAL A 32 -8.16 -0.37 12.05
C VAL A 32 -7.68 0.72 11.10
N ASP A 33 -6.61 1.41 11.43
CA ASP A 33 -5.96 2.35 10.50
C ASP A 33 -5.02 1.56 9.57
N VAL A 34 -5.24 1.68 8.26
CA VAL A 34 -4.47 0.95 7.26
C VAL A 34 -3.51 1.90 6.55
N ILE A 35 -2.22 1.52 6.49
CA ILE A 35 -1.24 2.10 5.57
C ILE A 35 -1.02 1.08 4.47
N HIS A 36 -1.17 1.47 3.21
CA HIS A 36 -0.92 0.59 2.08
C HIS A 36 0.45 0.91 1.46
N LEU A 37 1.26 -0.14 1.38
CA LEU A 37 2.46 -0.21 0.58
C LEU A 37 2.21 -1.04 -0.68
N ASP A 38 2.38 -0.40 -1.83
CA ASP A 38 2.32 -1.06 -3.11
C ASP A 38 3.72 -1.54 -3.50
N ALA A 39 3.83 -2.85 -3.72
CA ALA A 39 5.06 -3.53 -4.11
C ALA A 39 5.05 -3.97 -5.58
N SER A 40 4.16 -3.40 -6.40
CA SER A 40 4.12 -3.66 -7.83
C SER A 40 5.43 -3.29 -8.52
N ILE A 41 5.86 -4.13 -9.45
CA ILE A 41 7.12 -3.96 -10.21
C ILE A 41 6.84 -3.42 -11.62
N ARG A 42 5.62 -3.63 -12.13
CA ARG A 42 5.15 -3.03 -13.39
C ARG A 42 4.73 -1.58 -13.15
N GLU A 43 4.69 -0.77 -14.20
CA GLU A 43 4.06 0.56 -14.16
C GLU A 43 2.63 0.44 -13.66
N SER A 44 2.43 0.69 -12.37
CA SER A 44 1.16 0.88 -11.73
C SER A 44 1.35 2.02 -10.75
N THR A 45 0.88 3.19 -11.15
CA THR A 45 0.82 4.35 -10.26
C THR A 45 -0.64 4.56 -9.93
N ASP A 46 -1.19 3.71 -9.06
CA ASP A 46 -2.43 4.06 -8.40
C ASP A 46 -2.10 5.16 -7.38
N PRO A 47 -2.64 6.38 -7.51
CA PRO A 47 -2.31 7.48 -6.60
C PRO A 47 -2.92 7.30 -5.20
N SER A 48 -3.69 6.24 -4.95
CA SER A 48 -4.37 6.00 -3.65
C SER A 48 -3.51 5.32 -2.58
N VAL A 49 -2.27 4.93 -2.91
CA VAL A 49 -1.34 4.25 -1.98
C VAL A 49 -0.45 5.26 -1.25
N GLU A 50 -0.23 5.05 0.06
CA GLU A 50 0.62 5.92 0.88
C GLU A 50 2.12 5.65 0.66
N ILE A 51 2.51 4.42 0.33
CA ILE A 51 3.90 4.03 0.04
C ILE A 51 3.98 3.37 -1.34
N SER A 52 4.36 4.14 -2.36
CA SER A 52 4.46 3.67 -3.74
C SER A 52 5.73 2.83 -4.00
N PRO A 53 5.78 2.05 -5.09
CA PRO A 53 7.00 1.34 -5.50
C PRO A 53 8.23 2.25 -5.63
N ASP A 54 8.06 3.45 -6.20
CA ASP A 54 9.13 4.45 -6.30
C ASP A 54 9.63 4.91 -4.92
N ALA A 55 8.73 5.13 -3.95
CA ALA A 55 9.11 5.51 -2.60
C ALA A 55 9.91 4.39 -1.91
N ILE A 56 9.58 3.12 -2.18
CA ILE A 56 10.35 1.96 -1.69
C ILE A 56 11.75 1.94 -2.30
N ALA A 57 11.85 2.07 -3.63
CA ALA A 57 13.13 2.06 -4.33
C ALA A 57 14.04 3.19 -3.82
N GLN A 58 13.49 4.41 -3.70
CA GLN A 58 14.21 5.56 -3.15
C GLN A 58 14.68 5.31 -1.71
N ALA A 59 13.82 4.75 -0.85
CA ALA A 59 14.21 4.41 0.53
C ALA A 59 15.29 3.32 0.59
N ALA A 60 15.34 2.43 -0.40
CA ALA A 60 16.38 1.42 -0.55
C ALA A 60 17.68 1.97 -1.17
N GLY A 61 17.71 3.24 -1.58
CA GLY A 61 18.88 3.88 -2.20
C GLY A 61 19.09 3.48 -3.66
N THR A 62 18.03 3.08 -4.36
CA THR A 62 18.04 2.67 -5.78
C THR A 62 16.87 3.31 -6.53
N THR A 63 16.79 3.09 -7.83
CA THR A 63 15.59 3.36 -8.64
C THR A 63 14.80 2.08 -8.91
N ILE A 64 13.55 2.20 -9.35
CA ILE A 64 12.74 1.03 -9.73
C ILE A 64 13.23 0.38 -11.05
N GLN A 65 14.08 1.09 -11.81
CA GLN A 65 14.65 0.62 -13.07
C GLN A 65 16.06 0.00 -12.94
N GLU A 66 16.80 0.27 -11.86
CA GLU A 66 18.13 -0.31 -11.59
C GLU A 66 18.07 -1.79 -11.20
#